data_AF-F6H5K6-F1
#
_entry.id   AF-F6H5K6-F1
#
_cell.length_a   1.000
_cell.length_b   1.000
_cell.length_c   1.000
_cell.angle_alpha   90.00
_cell.angle_beta   90.00
_cell.angle_gamma   90.00
#
_symmetry.space_group_name_H-M   'P 1'
#
loop_
_entity.id
_entity.type
_entity.pdbx_description
1 polymer ?
#
loop_
_entity_poly.entity_id
_entity_poly.type
_entity_poly.pdbx_seq_one_letter_code
_entity_poly.pdbx_strand_id
1 'polypeptide(L)'
;MLKEAYSRPISLSDDIAPRVLPFHCHFIKKYGKNFFAWFGPNPMVNIMEPELIRDILLKSNVFQKPPPHPLGKLLVSGLVTLEGERWAKRRKNINPAFHLEKLKNMLPAFHLSCSDMVTKWKMLSVGGSCELDVWPYLENLTGDVISRTAFGSSYEEGRRIFQLQKEQTHLAIQVTMSVYIPGWRFLPTKTNRRMKQISKEVYALLRGIVNKREKAMKAGETANSDLLGILMESNFREIQEHQNNKKIGMSVRDVIEECKLFYLAGQETTSVLLVWTMVLLSEHPNWQARAREEVLQVFGNKKPEADGLNHLKIVTMIFHEVLRLYPPIAMLARAVYKDTQVGDMCFPAGVQVRPPS
;
A
#
# COMPACT_ATOMS: atom_id res chain seq x y z
N MET A 1 2.22 -26.41 2.16
CA MET A 1 3.15 -25.30 1.83
C MET A 1 2.92 -24.08 2.71
N LEU A 2 1.99 -23.13 2.42
CA LEU A 2 1.83 -21.94 3.29
C LEU A 2 1.49 -22.27 4.75
N LYS A 3 0.52 -23.17 4.99
CA LYS A 3 0.17 -23.63 6.34
C LYS A 3 1.35 -24.25 7.10
N GLU A 4 2.21 -24.97 6.38
CA GLU A 4 3.39 -25.64 6.94
C GLU A 4 4.54 -24.65 7.21
N ALA A 5 4.72 -23.65 6.33
CA ALA A 5 5.68 -22.58 6.55
C ALA A 5 5.32 -21.75 7.79
N TYR A 6 4.03 -21.52 8.02
CA TYR A 6 3.53 -20.76 9.17
C TYR A 6 3.41 -21.57 10.47
N SER A 7 3.44 -22.92 10.41
CA SER A 7 3.43 -23.75 11.62
C SER A 7 4.78 -23.76 12.34
N ARG A 8 5.85 -23.26 11.72
CA ARG A 8 7.17 -23.12 12.31
C ARG A 8 7.36 -21.69 12.86
N PRO A 9 8.09 -21.53 13.98
CA PRO A 9 8.48 -20.21 14.47
C PRO A 9 9.21 -19.41 13.39
N ILE A 10 9.06 -18.09 13.41
CA ILE A 10 9.86 -17.20 12.56
C ILE A 10 11.23 -17.03 13.21
N SER A 11 12.30 -17.33 12.48
CA SER A 11 13.66 -16.92 12.83
C SER A 11 13.96 -15.59 12.17
N LEU A 12 14.74 -14.75 12.84
CA LEU A 12 15.34 -13.57 12.20
C LEU A 12 16.37 -14.08 11.20
N SER A 13 16.09 -13.90 9.91
CA SER A 13 16.93 -14.35 8.81
C SER A 13 16.67 -13.49 7.59
N ASP A 14 17.73 -13.10 6.90
CA ASP A 14 17.67 -12.31 5.66
C ASP A 14 16.93 -13.04 4.53
N ASP A 15 16.72 -14.35 4.63
CA ASP A 15 15.93 -15.14 3.67
C ASP A 15 14.51 -15.42 4.20
N ILE A 16 13.65 -14.41 4.13
CA ILE A 16 12.23 -14.53 4.52
C ILE A 16 11.39 -15.29 3.47
N ALA A 17 11.90 -15.41 2.24
CA ALA A 17 11.15 -15.91 1.08
C ALA A 17 10.56 -17.32 1.28
N PRO A 18 11.25 -18.32 1.87
CA PRO A 18 10.68 -19.63 2.15
C PRO A 18 9.45 -19.59 3.06
N ARG A 19 9.33 -18.57 3.92
CA ARG A 19 8.18 -18.38 4.78
C ARG A 19 7.00 -17.74 4.05
N VAL A 20 7.25 -16.66 3.30
CA VAL A 20 6.19 -15.87 2.65
C VAL A 20 5.77 -16.39 1.28
N LEU A 21 6.69 -17.02 0.54
CA LEU A 21 6.49 -17.55 -0.80
C LEU A 21 6.96 -19.02 -0.92
N PRO A 22 6.54 -19.93 -0.01
CA PRO A 22 7.04 -21.31 0.01
C PRO A 22 6.80 -22.06 -1.30
N PHE A 23 5.68 -21.77 -1.98
CA PHE A 23 5.38 -22.31 -3.30
C PHE A 23 6.45 -21.93 -4.33
N HIS A 24 6.79 -20.65 -4.44
CA HIS A 24 7.80 -20.18 -5.40
C HIS A 24 9.17 -20.74 -5.05
N CYS A 25 9.60 -20.71 -3.79
CA CYS A 25 10.89 -21.27 -3.38
C CYS A 25 11.02 -22.77 -3.71
N HIS A 26 9.96 -23.55 -3.54
CA HIS A 26 9.96 -24.97 -3.92
C HIS A 26 10.07 -25.16 -5.43
N PHE A 27 9.30 -24.41 -6.21
CA PHE A 27 9.33 -24.51 -7.67
C PHE A 27 10.65 -24.02 -8.25
N ILE A 28 11.26 -22.97 -7.69
CA ILE A 28 12.59 -22.49 -8.06
C ILE A 28 13.64 -23.59 -7.84
N LYS A 29 13.59 -24.27 -6.69
CA LYS A 29 14.52 -25.38 -6.39
C LYS A 29 14.33 -26.56 -7.34
N LYS A 30 13.10 -26.83 -7.78
CA LYS A 30 12.76 -28.00 -8.59
C LYS A 30 12.91 -27.79 -10.10
N TYR A 31 12.56 -26.61 -10.59
CA TYR A 31 12.43 -26.32 -12.02
C TYR A 31 13.30 -25.14 -12.49
N GLY A 32 14.03 -24.49 -11.59
CA GLY A 32 14.84 -23.32 -11.89
C GLY A 32 14.12 -21.99 -11.65
N LYS A 33 14.87 -20.89 -11.72
CA LYS A 33 14.39 -19.53 -11.43
C LYS A 33 13.21 -19.12 -12.31
N ASN A 34 13.20 -19.57 -13.56
CA ASN A 34 12.09 -19.37 -14.48
C ASN A 34 11.33 -20.68 -14.61
N PHE A 35 10.07 -20.66 -14.18
CA PHE A 35 9.24 -21.86 -14.21
C PHE A 35 7.81 -21.51 -14.62
N PHE A 36 7.16 -22.49 -15.22
CA PHE A 36 5.74 -22.47 -15.52
C PHE A 36 4.96 -23.22 -14.43
N ALA A 37 3.81 -22.68 -14.04
CA ALA A 37 2.88 -23.34 -13.12
C ALA A 37 1.43 -22.93 -13.41
N TRP A 38 0.49 -23.74 -12.92
CA TRP A 38 -0.93 -23.39 -12.93
C TRP A 38 -1.35 -22.75 -11.61
N PHE A 39 -1.94 -21.56 -11.67
CA PHE A 39 -2.58 -20.91 -10.54
C PHE A 39 -4.11 -20.98 -10.69
N GLY A 40 -4.69 -22.06 -10.17
CA GLY A 40 -6.06 -22.44 -10.53
C GLY A 40 -6.15 -22.66 -12.04
N PRO A 41 -7.12 -22.05 -12.74
CA PRO A 41 -7.24 -22.18 -14.20
C PRO A 41 -6.30 -21.25 -14.98
N ASN A 42 -5.49 -20.41 -14.32
CA ASN A 42 -4.68 -19.42 -15.01
C ASN A 42 -3.23 -19.92 -15.14
N PRO A 43 -2.66 -19.97 -16.36
CA PRO A 43 -1.26 -20.27 -16.54
C PRO A 43 -0.41 -19.11 -16.00
N MET A 44 0.63 -19.43 -15.24
CA MET A 44 1.59 -18.44 -14.73
C MET A 44 3.03 -18.81 -15.05
N VAL A 45 3.85 -17.80 -15.27
CA VAL A 45 5.30 -17.92 -15.44
C VAL A 45 6.00 -17.02 -14.42
N ASN A 46 6.94 -17.60 -13.69
CA ASN A 46 7.86 -16.87 -12.82
C ASN A 46 9.07 -16.42 -13.65
N ILE A 47 9.50 -15.17 -13.46
CA ILE A 47 10.68 -14.60 -14.13
C ILE A 47 11.52 -13.89 -13.08
N MET A 48 12.83 -14.15 -13.05
CA MET A 48 13.74 -13.58 -12.05
C MET A 48 14.88 -12.73 -12.63
N GLU A 49 15.08 -12.71 -13.95
CA GLU A 49 16.12 -11.90 -14.59
C GLU A 49 15.75 -10.41 -14.51
N PRO A 50 16.58 -9.55 -13.87
CA PRO A 50 16.25 -8.14 -13.67
C PRO A 50 15.95 -7.37 -14.96
N GLU A 51 16.64 -7.71 -16.06
CA GLU A 51 16.42 -7.10 -17.37
C GLU A 51 15.03 -7.42 -17.93
N LEU A 52 14.59 -8.68 -17.83
CA LEU A 52 13.26 -9.10 -18.26
C LEU A 52 12.17 -8.52 -17.36
N ILE A 53 12.39 -8.47 -16.05
CA ILE A 53 11.47 -7.83 -15.09
C ILE A 53 11.31 -6.35 -15.44
N ARG A 54 12.41 -5.64 -15.69
CA ARG A 54 12.39 -4.23 -16.11
C ARG A 54 11.59 -4.06 -17.39
N ASP A 55 11.82 -4.89 -18.40
CA ASP A 55 11.09 -4.86 -19.66
C ASP A 55 9.57 -5.04 -19.48
N ILE A 56 9.18 -6.01 -18.66
CA ILE A 56 7.77 -6.29 -18.33
C ILE A 56 7.13 -5.10 -17.61
N LEU A 57 7.83 -4.50 -16.64
CA LEU A 57 7.30 -3.39 -15.85
C LEU A 57 7.23 -2.07 -16.63
N LEU A 58 8.12 -1.86 -17.60
CA LEU A 58 8.12 -0.66 -18.47
C LEU A 58 7.04 -0.73 -19.56
N LYS A 59 6.74 -1.92 -20.09
CA LYS A 59 5.74 -2.12 -21.16
C LYS A 59 4.32 -2.30 -20.59
N SER A 60 3.85 -1.32 -19.82
CA SER A 60 2.57 -1.38 -19.07
C SER A 60 1.31 -1.49 -19.95
N ASN A 61 1.39 -1.07 -21.22
CA ASN A 61 0.33 -1.26 -22.21
C ASN A 61 0.17 -2.72 -22.66
N VAL A 62 1.27 -3.49 -22.63
CA VAL A 62 1.33 -4.91 -23.01
C VAL A 62 1.10 -5.80 -21.79
N PHE A 63 1.85 -5.54 -20.71
CA PHE A 63 1.77 -6.26 -19.44
C PHE A 63 0.89 -5.47 -18.47
N GLN A 64 -0.40 -5.80 -18.45
CA GLN A 64 -1.36 -5.16 -17.57
C GLN A 64 -1.56 -5.98 -16.30
N LYS A 65 -2.16 -5.40 -15.26
CA LYS A 65 -2.53 -6.13 -14.04
C LYS A 65 -3.55 -7.23 -14.38
N PRO A 66 -3.44 -8.44 -13.80
CA PRO A 66 -4.44 -9.47 -13.99
C PRO A 66 -5.79 -9.04 -13.39
N PRO A 67 -6.93 -9.55 -13.91
CA PRO A 67 -8.23 -9.25 -13.33
C PRO A 67 -8.26 -9.71 -11.87
N PRO A 68 -8.66 -8.85 -10.92
CA PRO A 68 -8.67 -9.22 -9.51
C PRO A 68 -9.72 -10.29 -9.25
N HIS A 69 -9.46 -11.13 -8.25
CA HIS A 69 -10.48 -12.04 -7.72
C HIS A 69 -11.77 -11.26 -7.42
N PRO A 70 -12.97 -11.70 -7.86
CA PRO A 70 -14.18 -10.87 -7.78
C PRO A 70 -14.54 -10.39 -6.36
N LEU A 71 -14.21 -11.19 -5.35
CA LEU A 71 -14.35 -10.78 -3.95
C LEU A 71 -13.14 -10.01 -3.43
N GLY A 72 -11.94 -10.28 -3.93
CA GLY A 72 -10.74 -9.51 -3.59
C GLY A 72 -10.84 -8.06 -4.06
N LYS A 73 -11.51 -7.83 -5.20
CA LYS A 73 -11.87 -6.49 -5.70
C LYS A 73 -12.71 -5.66 -4.71
N LEU A 74 -13.40 -6.30 -3.76
CA LEU A 74 -14.12 -5.57 -2.72
C LEU A 74 -13.18 -4.88 -1.73
N LEU A 75 -11.91 -5.30 -1.63
CA LEU A 75 -10.92 -4.67 -0.74
C LEU A 75 -10.55 -3.28 -1.26
N VAL A 76 -10.05 -3.19 -2.50
CA VAL A 76 -9.66 -1.91 -3.11
C VAL A 76 -9.96 -1.91 -4.61
N SER A 77 -10.22 -0.70 -5.10
CA SER A 77 -10.42 -0.35 -6.51
C SER A 77 -9.62 0.94 -6.78
N GLY A 78 -9.85 1.62 -7.90
CA GLY A 78 -9.15 2.85 -8.24
C GLY A 78 -7.78 2.60 -8.85
N LEU A 79 -6.82 3.50 -8.61
CA LEU A 79 -5.49 3.49 -9.23
C LEU A 79 -4.78 2.13 -9.22
N VAL A 80 -4.92 1.36 -8.14
CA VAL A 80 -4.27 0.05 -8.00
C VAL A 80 -4.82 -1.02 -8.96
N THR A 81 -6.03 -0.85 -9.47
CA THR A 81 -6.71 -1.84 -10.35
C THR A 81 -6.95 -1.34 -11.77
N LEU A 82 -6.90 -0.03 -11.99
CA LEU A 82 -7.16 0.56 -13.30
C LEU A 82 -5.96 0.39 -14.24
N GLU A 83 -6.26 0.42 -15.54
CA GLU A 83 -5.30 0.35 -16.63
C GLU A 83 -5.64 1.36 -17.74
N GLY A 84 -4.68 1.58 -18.64
CA GLY A 84 -4.84 2.40 -19.85
C GLY A 84 -5.28 3.84 -19.55
N GLU A 85 -6.17 4.37 -20.39
CA GLU A 85 -6.64 5.77 -20.29
C GLU A 85 -7.32 6.08 -18.95
N ARG A 86 -8.08 5.13 -18.39
CA ARG A 86 -8.73 5.32 -17.09
C ARG A 86 -7.71 5.48 -15.97
N TRP A 87 -6.65 4.68 -15.99
CA TRP A 87 -5.54 4.83 -15.05
C TRP A 87 -4.80 6.15 -15.25
N ALA A 88 -4.44 6.48 -16.50
CA ALA A 88 -3.71 7.70 -16.83
C ALA A 88 -4.47 8.95 -16.36
N LYS A 89 -5.79 8.98 -16.60
CA LYS A 89 -6.69 10.03 -16.14
C LYS A 89 -6.73 10.15 -14.61
N ARG A 90 -6.96 9.04 -13.91
CA ARG A 90 -6.94 9.03 -12.43
C ARG A 90 -5.62 9.53 -11.88
N ARG A 91 -4.51 9.07 -12.47
CA ARG A 91 -3.16 9.43 -12.04
C ARG A 91 -2.90 10.92 -12.24
N LYS A 92 -3.33 11.49 -13.37
CA LYS A 92 -3.26 12.94 -13.64
C LYS A 92 -3.97 13.76 -12.56
N ASN A 93 -5.18 13.37 -12.16
CA ASN A 93 -5.96 14.13 -11.17
C ASN A 93 -5.40 14.06 -9.74
N ILE A 94 -4.70 12.96 -9.42
CA ILE A 94 -4.17 12.69 -8.09
C ILE A 94 -2.74 13.22 -7.91
N ASN A 95 -1.92 13.20 -8.96
CA ASN A 95 -0.50 13.58 -8.92
C ASN A 95 -0.20 14.94 -8.25
N PRO A 96 -1.01 16.01 -8.41
CA PRO A 96 -0.73 17.30 -7.77
C PRO A 96 -0.59 17.22 -6.25
N ALA A 97 -1.27 16.29 -5.59
CA ALA A 97 -1.18 16.10 -4.14
C ALA A 97 0.16 15.51 -3.67
N PHE A 98 0.93 14.94 -4.60
CA PHE A 98 2.24 14.33 -4.34
C PHE A 98 3.40 15.19 -4.85
N HIS A 99 3.15 16.44 -5.26
CA HIS A 99 4.21 17.38 -5.56
C HIS A 99 4.98 17.77 -4.29
N LEU A 100 6.27 18.03 -4.43
CA LEU A 100 7.18 18.29 -3.30
C LEU A 100 6.65 19.39 -2.37
N GLU A 101 6.14 20.49 -2.93
CA GLU A 101 5.55 21.59 -2.15
C GLU A 101 4.38 21.14 -1.27
N LYS A 102 3.52 20.25 -1.77
CA LYS A 102 2.39 19.71 -1.00
C LYS A 102 2.86 18.72 0.06
N LEU A 103 3.88 17.92 -0.24
CA LEU A 103 4.49 17.01 0.73
C LEU A 103 5.16 17.78 1.88
N LYS A 104 5.82 18.91 1.60
CA LYS A 104 6.40 19.78 2.65
C LYS A 104 5.34 20.25 3.65
N ASN A 105 4.13 20.54 3.19
CA ASN A 105 3.01 20.96 4.05
C ASN A 105 2.50 19.83 4.97
N MET A 106 2.85 18.56 4.71
CA MET A 106 2.45 17.41 5.53
C MET A 106 3.37 17.17 6.73
N LEU A 107 4.59 17.74 6.73
CA LEU A 107 5.59 17.54 7.79
C LEU A 107 5.11 17.84 9.21
N PRO A 108 4.34 18.92 9.46
CA PRO A 108 3.81 19.18 10.80
C PRO A 108 2.94 18.03 11.33
N ALA A 109 2.13 17.41 10.45
CA ALA A 109 1.29 16.28 10.81
C ALA A 109 2.12 15.03 11.11
N PHE A 110 3.13 14.70 10.29
CA PHE A 110 4.05 13.60 10.56
C PHE A 110 4.73 13.75 11.93
N HIS A 111 5.26 14.94 12.20
CA HIS A 111 5.91 15.23 13.48
C HIS A 111 4.95 15.05 14.66
N LEU A 112 3.73 15.55 14.54
CA LEU A 112 2.75 15.47 15.62
C LEU A 112 2.36 14.02 15.92
N SER A 113 2.06 13.22 14.89
CA SER A 113 1.77 11.79 15.05
C SER A 113 2.93 11.02 15.69
N CYS A 114 4.17 11.27 15.25
CA CYS A 114 5.36 10.67 15.86
C CYS A 114 5.54 11.10 17.32
N SER A 115 5.36 12.38 17.61
CA SER A 115 5.51 12.94 18.96
C SER A 115 4.48 12.39 19.94
N ASP A 116 3.23 12.24 19.49
CA ASP A 116 2.15 11.65 20.28
C ASP A 116 2.47 10.19 20.66
N MET A 117 3.00 9.41 19.72
CA MET A 117 3.43 8.03 19.98
C MET A 117 4.61 7.97 20.96
N VAL A 118 5.67 8.76 20.73
CA VAL A 118 6.86 8.78 21.60
C VAL A 118 6.51 9.25 23.01
N THR A 119 5.60 10.22 23.15
CA THR A 119 5.11 10.67 24.47
C THR A 119 4.41 9.55 25.21
N LYS A 120 3.58 8.76 24.52
CA LYS A 120 2.95 7.56 25.10
C LYS A 120 4.00 6.55 25.58
N TRP A 121 5.03 6.28 24.78
CA TRP A 121 6.11 5.38 25.18
C TRP A 121 6.86 5.86 26.42
N LYS A 122 7.17 7.17 26.51
CA LYS A 122 7.81 7.76 27.70
C LYS A 122 6.96 7.61 28.96
N MET A 123 5.64 7.72 28.85
CA MET A 123 4.73 7.52 29.99
C MET A 123 4.67 6.05 30.45
N LEU A 124 4.93 5.09 29.57
CA LEU A 124 5.00 3.67 29.93
C LEU A 124 6.34 3.32 30.60
N SER A 125 7.38 4.12 30.39
CA SER A 125 8.73 3.90 30.89
C SER A 125 9.10 4.76 32.10
N VAL A 126 8.11 5.24 32.88
CA VAL A 126 8.32 6.19 34.01
C VAL A 126 9.26 5.65 35.11
N GLY A 127 9.53 4.34 35.14
CA GLY A 127 10.44 3.68 36.09
C GLY A 127 11.76 3.15 35.51
N GLY A 128 12.12 3.48 34.26
CA GLY A 128 13.32 2.96 33.59
C GLY A 128 13.02 2.36 32.21
N SER A 129 13.32 1.07 32.00
CA SER A 129 12.98 0.36 30.77
C SER A 129 11.68 -0.44 30.92
N CYS A 130 10.94 -0.61 29.81
CA CYS A 130 9.77 -1.49 29.73
C CYS A 130 9.82 -2.30 28.44
N GLU A 131 9.32 -3.54 28.48
CA GLU A 131 9.07 -4.33 27.27
C GLU A 131 7.77 -3.85 26.61
N LEU A 132 7.78 -3.73 25.27
CA LEU A 132 6.64 -3.20 24.53
C LEU A 132 6.52 -3.89 23.17
N ASP A 133 5.32 -4.40 22.87
CA ASP A 133 4.95 -4.73 21.50
C ASP A 133 4.72 -3.42 20.71
N VAL A 134 5.67 -3.09 19.84
CA VAL A 134 5.64 -1.85 19.05
C VAL A 134 4.71 -1.93 17.85
N TRP A 135 4.30 -3.12 17.40
CA TRP A 135 3.52 -3.29 16.17
C TRP A 135 2.19 -2.51 16.17
N PRO A 136 1.33 -2.61 17.22
CA PRO A 136 0.11 -1.83 17.29
C PRO A 136 0.34 -0.32 17.29
N TYR A 137 1.46 0.16 17.85
CA TYR A 137 1.80 1.59 17.88
C TYR A 137 2.20 2.08 16.49
N LEU A 138 2.95 1.30 15.72
CA LEU A 138 3.33 1.64 14.35
C LEU A 138 2.15 1.58 13.38
N GLU A 139 1.23 0.61 13.55
CA GLU A 139 -0.04 0.59 12.81
C GLU A 139 -0.88 1.84 13.11
N ASN A 140 -0.95 2.26 14.38
CA ASN A 140 -1.67 3.47 14.76
C ASN A 140 -0.97 4.74 14.26
N LEU A 141 0.36 4.81 14.34
CA LEU A 141 1.16 5.94 13.85
C LEU A 141 0.90 6.19 12.36
N THR A 142 1.04 5.15 11.55
CA THR A 142 0.88 5.26 10.09
C THR A 142 -0.57 5.54 9.70
N GLY A 143 -1.52 4.98 10.43
CA GLY A 143 -2.95 5.30 10.30
C GLY A 143 -3.26 6.76 10.66
N ASP A 144 -2.67 7.30 11.73
CA ASP A 144 -2.84 8.70 12.11
C ASP A 144 -2.20 9.65 11.09
N VAL A 145 -1.00 9.31 10.61
CA VAL A 145 -0.29 10.05 9.58
C VAL A 145 -1.13 10.17 8.31
N ILE A 146 -1.65 9.07 7.77
CA ILE A 146 -2.46 9.13 6.54
C ILE A 146 -3.79 9.84 6.78
N SER A 147 -4.44 9.64 7.93
CA SER A 147 -5.66 10.37 8.31
C SER A 147 -5.45 11.89 8.29
N ARG A 148 -4.38 12.38 8.93
CA ARG A 148 -4.10 13.82 9.03
C ARG A 148 -3.71 14.42 7.68
N THR A 149 -2.84 13.73 6.94
CA THR A 149 -2.22 14.30 5.73
C THR A 149 -3.06 14.12 4.48
N ALA A 150 -3.83 13.04 4.37
CA ALA A 150 -4.68 12.80 3.22
C ALA A 150 -6.12 13.29 3.39
N PHE A 151 -6.64 13.33 4.62
CA PHE A 151 -8.06 13.58 4.86
C PHE A 151 -8.36 14.76 5.80
N GLY A 152 -7.32 15.37 6.38
CA GLY A 152 -7.47 16.42 7.38
C GLY A 152 -8.24 15.95 8.62
N SER A 153 -8.18 14.63 8.91
CA SER A 153 -8.86 13.97 10.02
C SER A 153 -7.85 13.46 11.05
N SER A 154 -8.32 12.77 12.09
CA SER A 154 -7.47 12.04 13.03
C SER A 154 -7.54 10.53 12.81
N TYR A 155 -6.63 9.77 13.41
CA TYR A 155 -6.77 8.32 13.52
C TYR A 155 -8.14 7.92 14.08
N GLU A 156 -8.67 8.64 15.07
CA GLU A 156 -9.94 8.32 15.72
C GLU A 156 -11.12 8.33 14.75
N GLU A 157 -11.19 9.32 13.86
CA GLU A 157 -12.22 9.38 12.82
C GLU A 157 -12.09 8.21 11.80
N GLY A 158 -10.86 7.75 11.55
CA GLY A 158 -10.56 6.65 10.62
C GLY A 158 -10.51 5.25 11.25
N ARG A 159 -10.51 5.13 12.59
CA ARG A 159 -10.22 3.89 13.33
C ARG A 159 -11.06 2.71 12.85
N ARG A 160 -12.37 2.94 12.67
CA ARG A 160 -13.29 1.89 12.21
C ARG A 160 -12.99 1.45 10.77
N ILE A 161 -12.58 2.38 9.90
CA ILE A 161 -12.19 2.07 8.52
C ILE A 161 -10.97 1.14 8.53
N PHE A 162 -9.94 1.48 9.31
CA PHE A 162 -8.72 0.68 9.41
C PHE A 162 -8.98 -0.74 9.94
N GLN A 163 -9.74 -0.88 11.02
CA GLN A 163 -10.10 -2.19 11.58
C GLN A 163 -10.82 -3.07 10.56
N LEU A 164 -11.79 -2.49 9.85
CA LEU A 164 -12.56 -3.18 8.82
C LEU A 164 -11.69 -3.54 7.61
N GLN A 165 -10.80 -2.64 7.18
CA GLN A 165 -9.89 -2.90 6.08
C GLN A 165 -8.88 -4.00 6.41
N LYS A 166 -8.30 -4.02 7.61
CA LYS A 166 -7.42 -5.10 8.09
C LYS A 166 -8.11 -6.46 8.04
N GLU A 167 -9.33 -6.55 8.58
CA GLU A 167 -10.14 -7.77 8.49
C GLU A 167 -10.41 -8.16 7.02
N GLN A 168 -10.78 -7.18 6.18
CA GLN A 168 -11.05 -7.42 4.77
C GLN A 168 -9.81 -7.88 4.00
N THR A 169 -8.62 -7.37 4.34
CA THR A 169 -7.32 -7.78 3.77
C THR A 169 -7.05 -9.25 4.07
N HIS A 170 -7.24 -9.70 5.31
CA HIS A 170 -7.08 -11.11 5.65
C HIS A 170 -8.05 -12.01 4.85
N LEU A 171 -9.32 -11.62 4.74
CA LEU A 171 -10.30 -12.36 3.93
C LEU A 171 -9.96 -12.34 2.42
N ALA A 172 -9.47 -11.20 1.91
CA ALA A 172 -9.08 -11.03 0.52
C ALA A 172 -7.87 -11.92 0.16
N ILE A 173 -6.87 -12.02 1.03
CA ILE A 173 -5.73 -12.92 0.88
C ILE A 173 -6.21 -14.38 0.83
N GLN A 174 -7.09 -14.78 1.76
CA GLN A 174 -7.63 -16.15 1.80
C GLN A 174 -8.34 -16.54 0.49
N VAL A 175 -9.22 -15.68 -0.03
CA VAL A 175 -9.95 -15.98 -1.27
C VAL A 175 -9.06 -15.90 -2.50
N THR A 176 -8.05 -15.02 -2.51
CA THR A 176 -7.12 -14.88 -3.64
C THR A 176 -6.16 -16.07 -3.73
N MET A 177 -5.77 -16.65 -2.59
CA MET A 177 -4.94 -17.86 -2.51
C MET A 177 -5.75 -19.15 -2.73
N SER A 178 -7.07 -19.07 -2.91
CA SER A 178 -7.94 -20.22 -3.16
C SER A 178 -8.32 -20.29 -4.65
N VAL A 179 -8.59 -21.50 -5.15
CA VAL A 179 -9.07 -21.68 -6.53
C VAL A 179 -10.45 -21.03 -6.66
N TYR A 180 -10.58 -20.07 -7.58
CA TYR A 180 -11.87 -19.45 -7.88
C TYR A 180 -12.68 -20.32 -8.84
N ILE A 181 -13.87 -20.72 -8.39
CA ILE A 181 -14.87 -21.34 -9.26
C ILE A 181 -15.88 -20.26 -9.69
N PRO A 182 -16.11 -20.06 -11.00
CA PRO A 182 -17.09 -19.10 -11.50
C PRO A 182 -18.45 -19.26 -10.81
N GLY A 183 -19.05 -18.13 -10.41
CA GLY A 183 -20.34 -18.10 -9.71
C GLY A 183 -20.25 -18.20 -8.18
N TRP A 184 -19.16 -18.70 -7.58
CA TRP A 184 -19.03 -18.83 -6.12
C TRP A 184 -19.16 -17.52 -5.35
N ARG A 185 -18.86 -16.38 -5.99
CA ARG A 185 -19.05 -15.04 -5.41
C ARG A 185 -20.52 -14.70 -5.06
N PHE A 186 -21.47 -15.42 -5.65
CA PHE A 186 -22.91 -15.24 -5.39
C PHE A 186 -23.42 -16.15 -4.29
N LEU A 187 -22.67 -17.21 -3.95
CA LEU A 187 -23.02 -18.08 -2.83
C LEU A 187 -22.96 -17.31 -1.50
N PRO A 188 -23.92 -17.52 -0.60
CA PRO A 188 -24.03 -16.78 0.65
C PRO A 188 -23.11 -17.33 1.76
N THR A 189 -21.85 -17.65 1.43
CA THR A 189 -20.87 -18.12 2.42
C THR A 189 -20.59 -17.05 3.48
N LYS A 190 -20.13 -17.46 4.66
CA LYS A 190 -19.75 -16.53 5.75
C LYS A 190 -18.76 -15.47 5.26
N THR A 191 -17.69 -15.89 4.56
CA THR A 191 -16.66 -15.03 3.97
C THR A 191 -17.24 -14.05 2.94
N ASN A 192 -18.11 -14.51 2.03
CA ASN A 192 -18.71 -13.63 1.02
C ASN A 192 -19.63 -12.58 1.65
N ARG A 193 -20.48 -13.00 2.60
CA ARG A 193 -21.38 -12.10 3.34
C ARG A 193 -20.58 -11.05 4.10
N ARG A 194 -19.52 -11.47 4.82
CA ARG A 194 -18.69 -10.58 5.62
C ARG A 194 -17.93 -9.57 4.76
N MET A 195 -17.27 -9.99 3.68
CA MET A 195 -16.59 -9.05 2.78
C MET A 195 -17.54 -8.05 2.13
N LYS A 196 -18.76 -8.46 1.76
CA LYS A 196 -19.78 -7.54 1.23
C LYS A 196 -20.27 -6.56 2.30
N GLN A 197 -20.47 -7.03 3.54
CA GLN A 197 -20.84 -6.18 4.66
C GLN A 197 -19.76 -5.13 4.94
N ILE A 198 -18.51 -5.56 5.10
CA ILE A 198 -17.37 -4.67 5.33
C ILE A 198 -17.27 -3.63 4.20
N SER A 199 -17.36 -4.07 2.94
CA SER A 199 -17.30 -3.16 1.80
C SER A 199 -18.38 -2.08 1.83
N LYS A 200 -19.60 -2.41 2.26
CA LYS A 200 -20.71 -1.46 2.40
C LYS A 200 -20.47 -0.48 3.55
N GLU A 201 -20.01 -0.98 4.69
CA GLU A 201 -19.74 -0.17 5.89
C GLU A 201 -18.60 0.82 5.64
N VAL A 202 -17.47 0.36 5.08
CA VAL A 202 -16.34 1.23 4.70
C VAL A 202 -16.77 2.28 3.68
N TYR A 203 -17.58 1.91 2.69
CA TYR A 203 -18.12 2.87 1.72
C TYR A 203 -18.97 3.96 2.40
N ALA A 204 -19.83 3.59 3.34
CA ALA A 204 -20.66 4.55 4.07
C ALA A 204 -19.84 5.53 4.92
N LEU A 205 -18.82 5.02 5.62
CA LEU A 205 -17.91 5.84 6.44
C LEU A 205 -17.13 6.83 5.57
N LEU A 206 -16.51 6.36 4.48
CA LEU A 206 -15.76 7.20 3.55
C LEU A 206 -16.66 8.23 2.86
N ARG A 207 -17.89 7.85 2.50
CA ARG A 207 -18.88 8.80 1.97
C ARG A 207 -19.19 9.92 2.96
N GLY A 208 -19.23 9.61 4.26
CA GLY A 208 -19.36 10.61 5.31
C GLY A 208 -18.23 11.64 5.28
N ILE A 209 -16.98 11.18 5.17
CA ILE A 209 -15.79 12.04 5.07
C ILE A 209 -15.85 12.92 3.81
N VAL A 210 -16.14 12.32 2.65
CA VAL A 210 -16.25 13.06 1.38
C VAL A 210 -17.37 14.10 1.44
N ASN A 211 -18.55 13.74 1.96
CA ASN A 211 -19.67 14.67 2.10
C ASN A 211 -19.36 15.84 3.07
N LYS A 212 -18.67 15.57 4.19
CA LYS A 212 -18.21 16.61 5.13
C LYS A 212 -17.30 17.60 4.39
N ARG A 213 -16.38 17.09 3.57
CA ARG A 213 -15.48 17.92 2.76
C ARG A 213 -16.20 18.71 1.68
N GLU A 214 -17.14 18.10 0.95
CA GLU A 214 -17.94 18.80 -0.07
C GLU A 214 -18.72 19.98 0.52
N LYS A 215 -19.27 19.83 1.73
CA LYS A 215 -19.98 20.91 2.42
C LYS A 215 -19.05 22.06 2.81
N ALA A 216 -17.90 21.76 3.39
CA ALA A 216 -16.89 22.75 3.75
C ALA A 216 -16.45 23.58 2.53
N MET A 217 -16.13 22.91 1.41
CA MET A 217 -15.73 23.60 0.17
C MET A 217 -16.84 24.50 -0.39
N LYS A 218 -18.11 24.10 -0.30
CA LYS A 218 -19.26 24.94 -0.72
C LYS A 218 -19.50 26.14 0.19
N ALA A 219 -19.14 26.03 1.47
CA ALA A 219 -19.23 27.12 2.44
C ALA A 219 -18.10 28.15 2.29
N GLY A 220 -17.17 27.95 1.34
CA GLY A 220 -16.03 28.84 1.13
C GLY A 220 -14.91 28.64 2.14
N GLU A 221 -14.95 27.57 2.95
CA GLU A 221 -13.80 27.17 3.76
C GLU A 221 -12.66 26.82 2.81
N THR A 222 -11.46 27.32 3.11
CA THR A 222 -10.26 27.00 2.32
C THR A 222 -10.13 25.49 2.25
N ALA A 223 -10.13 24.94 1.02
CA ALA A 223 -9.86 23.53 0.84
C ALA A 223 -8.49 23.25 1.48
N ASN A 224 -8.49 22.49 2.58
CA ASN A 224 -7.23 22.06 3.19
C ASN A 224 -6.37 21.46 2.08
N SER A 225 -5.08 21.78 2.07
CA SER A 225 -4.12 21.29 1.07
C SER A 225 -3.77 19.81 1.26
N ASP A 226 -4.71 19.02 1.80
CA ASP A 226 -4.62 17.58 1.95
C ASP A 226 -5.03 16.86 0.65
N LEU A 227 -4.71 15.57 0.57
CA LEU A 227 -4.91 14.75 -0.63
C LEU A 227 -6.37 14.79 -1.13
N LEU A 228 -7.35 14.66 -0.22
CA LEU A 228 -8.77 14.68 -0.58
C LEU A 228 -9.19 16.05 -1.11
N GLY A 229 -8.77 17.14 -0.45
CA GLY A 229 -9.04 18.50 -0.90
C GLY A 229 -8.50 18.75 -2.30
N ILE A 230 -7.23 18.41 -2.55
CA ILE A 230 -6.57 18.58 -3.85
C ILE A 230 -7.24 17.72 -4.93
N LEU A 231 -7.60 16.48 -4.61
CA LEU A 231 -8.29 15.59 -5.54
C LEU A 231 -9.66 16.15 -5.94
N MET A 232 -10.43 16.64 -4.97
CA MET A 232 -11.76 17.20 -5.21
C MET A 232 -11.69 18.52 -5.98
N GLU A 233 -10.72 19.38 -5.66
CA GLU A 233 -10.47 20.64 -6.38
C GLU A 233 -10.05 20.37 -7.83
N SER A 234 -9.09 19.45 -8.05
CA SER A 234 -8.64 19.07 -9.40
C SER A 234 -9.79 18.49 -10.22
N ASN A 235 -10.62 17.66 -9.60
CA ASN A 235 -11.80 17.10 -10.24
C ASN A 235 -12.84 18.18 -10.61
N PHE A 236 -13.06 19.14 -9.72
CA PHE A 236 -13.99 20.25 -9.97
C PHE A 236 -13.52 21.13 -11.13
N ARG A 237 -12.22 21.48 -11.18
CA ARG A 237 -11.62 22.23 -12.28
C ARG A 237 -11.75 21.49 -13.61
N GLU A 238 -11.47 20.19 -13.64
CA GLU A 238 -11.62 19.38 -14.86
C GLU A 238 -13.07 19.40 -15.38
N ILE A 239 -14.07 19.36 -14.49
CA ILE A 239 -15.48 19.46 -14.89
C ILE A 239 -15.79 20.84 -15.46
N GLN A 240 -15.28 21.92 -14.85
CA GLN A 240 -15.51 23.29 -15.31
C GLN A 240 -14.87 23.58 -16.66
N GLU A 241 -13.61 23.19 -16.86
CA GLU A 241 -12.87 23.36 -18.11
C GLU A 241 -13.56 22.68 -19.30
N HIS A 242 -14.31 21.61 -19.02
CA HIS A 242 -15.09 20.90 -20.02
C HIS A 242 -16.60 21.22 -19.96
N GLN A 243 -16.94 22.51 -19.85
CA GLN A 243 -18.31 23.02 -19.95
C GLN A 243 -19.30 22.36 -18.97
N ASN A 244 -18.84 22.07 -17.75
CA ASN A 244 -19.61 21.37 -16.71
C ASN A 244 -20.07 19.95 -17.10
N ASN A 245 -19.36 19.29 -18.03
CA ASN A 245 -19.65 17.91 -18.38
C ASN A 245 -19.20 16.94 -17.28
N LYS A 246 -20.15 16.60 -16.40
CA LYS A 246 -19.95 15.66 -15.29
C LYS A 246 -19.50 14.26 -15.71
N LYS A 247 -19.61 13.89 -17.00
CA LYS A 247 -19.10 12.60 -17.51
C LYS A 247 -17.57 12.59 -17.64
N ILE A 248 -16.94 13.76 -17.62
CA ILE A 248 -15.49 13.88 -17.73
C ILE A 248 -14.85 13.76 -16.34
N GLY A 249 -15.38 14.42 -15.31
CA GLY A 249 -14.85 14.28 -13.95
C GLY A 249 -15.02 12.90 -13.32
N MET A 250 -14.29 12.67 -12.23
CA MET A 250 -14.50 11.58 -11.29
C MET A 250 -15.88 11.68 -10.63
N SER A 251 -16.57 10.54 -10.54
CA SER A 251 -17.79 10.45 -9.75
C SER A 251 -17.46 10.43 -8.25
N VAL A 252 -18.45 10.73 -7.40
CA VAL A 252 -18.31 10.61 -5.93
C VAL A 252 -17.87 9.19 -5.52
N ARG A 253 -18.39 8.18 -6.22
CA ARG A 253 -18.00 6.78 -5.99
C ARG A 253 -16.50 6.58 -6.27
N ASP A 254 -16.00 7.18 -7.34
CA ASP A 254 -14.59 7.06 -7.69
C ASP A 254 -13.69 7.71 -6.65
N VAL A 255 -14.05 8.90 -6.17
CA VAL A 255 -13.34 9.58 -5.08
C VAL A 255 -13.30 8.68 -3.85
N ILE A 256 -14.43 8.08 -3.47
CA ILE A 256 -14.50 7.12 -2.35
C ILE A 256 -13.60 5.89 -2.58
N GLU A 257 -13.55 5.36 -3.80
CA GLU A 257 -12.68 4.23 -4.14
C GLU A 257 -11.19 4.60 -4.00
N GLU A 258 -10.78 5.81 -4.39
CA GLU A 258 -9.40 6.30 -4.17
C GLU A 258 -9.12 6.57 -2.69
N CYS A 259 -10.06 7.15 -1.94
CA CYS A 259 -9.91 7.30 -0.48
C CYS A 259 -9.69 5.94 0.20
N LYS A 260 -10.47 4.92 -0.22
CA LYS A 260 -10.34 3.57 0.30
C LYS A 260 -8.93 3.00 0.06
N LEU A 261 -8.40 3.22 -1.14
CA LEU A 261 -7.04 2.83 -1.51
C LEU A 261 -6.00 3.55 -0.66
N PHE A 262 -6.07 4.86 -0.50
CA PHE A 262 -5.06 5.62 0.26
C PHE A 262 -5.03 5.27 1.74
N TYR A 263 -6.19 5.05 2.37
CA TYR A 263 -6.25 4.56 3.74
C TYR A 263 -5.53 3.22 3.91
N LEU A 264 -5.78 2.27 3.00
CA LEU A 264 -5.16 0.94 3.08
C LEU A 264 -3.65 1.01 2.78
N ALA A 265 -3.29 1.61 1.64
CA ALA A 265 -1.92 1.64 1.14
C ALA A 265 -1.02 2.52 2.00
N GLY A 266 -1.52 3.63 2.56
CA GLY A 266 -0.71 4.53 3.39
C GLY A 266 -0.39 3.94 4.77
N GLN A 267 -1.29 3.13 5.33
CA GLN A 267 -1.11 2.54 6.65
C GLN A 267 -0.29 1.23 6.59
N GLU A 268 -0.85 0.20 5.96
CA GLU A 268 -0.37 -1.18 6.10
C GLU A 268 1.06 -1.35 5.58
N THR A 269 1.41 -0.80 4.41
CA THR A 269 2.76 -0.99 3.88
C THR A 269 3.81 -0.23 4.68
N THR A 270 3.46 0.96 5.18
CA THR A 270 4.37 1.80 5.97
C THR A 270 4.58 1.21 7.36
N SER A 271 3.55 0.64 7.99
CA SER A 271 3.72 -0.01 9.30
C SER A 271 4.64 -1.21 9.19
N VAL A 272 4.48 -2.05 8.14
CA VAL A 272 5.38 -3.19 7.85
C VAL A 272 6.83 -2.72 7.66
N LEU A 273 7.06 -1.66 6.88
CA LEU A 273 8.42 -1.11 6.71
C LEU A 273 9.02 -0.67 8.05
N LEU A 274 8.26 0.07 8.86
CA LEU A 274 8.76 0.58 10.14
C LEU A 274 9.06 -0.53 11.14
N VAL A 275 8.22 -1.58 11.22
CA VAL A 275 8.49 -2.67 12.17
C VAL A 275 9.73 -3.45 11.79
N TRP A 276 9.90 -3.77 10.50
CA TRP A 276 11.10 -4.48 10.05
C TRP A 276 12.35 -3.62 10.18
N THR A 277 12.21 -2.29 10.04
CA THR A 277 13.29 -1.36 10.36
C THR A 277 13.67 -1.44 11.84
N MET A 278 12.70 -1.44 12.77
CA MET A 278 13.00 -1.57 14.20
C MET A 278 13.65 -2.90 14.54
N VAL A 279 13.16 -4.00 13.98
CA VAL A 279 13.71 -5.35 14.15
C VAL A 279 15.15 -5.45 13.62
N LEU A 280 15.42 -4.94 12.42
CA LEU A 280 16.78 -4.98 11.88
C LEU A 280 17.73 -4.07 12.64
N LEU A 281 17.28 -2.89 13.09
CA LEU A 281 18.12 -2.01 13.91
C LEU A 281 18.42 -2.57 15.30
N SER A 282 17.57 -3.43 15.87
CA SER A 282 17.89 -4.11 17.13
C SER A 282 18.98 -5.17 16.97
N GLU A 283 19.06 -5.82 15.81
CA GLU A 283 20.14 -6.79 15.48
C GLU A 283 21.42 -6.11 14.98
N HIS A 284 21.33 -4.85 14.53
CA HIS A 284 22.45 -4.09 13.96
C HIS A 284 22.69 -2.76 14.71
N PRO A 285 23.16 -2.81 15.97
CA PRO A 285 23.33 -1.62 16.81
C PRO A 285 24.34 -0.60 16.26
N ASN A 286 25.31 -1.05 15.45
CA ASN A 286 26.24 -0.16 14.75
C ASN A 286 25.51 0.73 13.73
N TRP A 287 24.55 0.19 12.97
CA TRP A 287 23.74 0.96 12.04
C TRP A 287 22.73 1.86 12.76
N GLN A 288 22.19 1.40 13.89
CA GLN A 288 21.36 2.23 14.76
C GLN A 288 22.12 3.46 15.29
N ALA A 289 23.37 3.26 15.74
CA ALA A 289 24.22 4.35 16.21
C ALA A 289 24.53 5.36 15.08
N ARG A 290 24.88 4.88 13.88
CA ARG A 290 25.14 5.73 12.71
C ARG A 290 23.92 6.54 12.29
N ALA A 291 22.73 5.94 12.28
CA ALA A 291 21.48 6.64 11.99
C ALA A 291 21.19 7.73 13.02
N ARG A 292 21.40 7.44 14.31
CA ARG A 292 21.25 8.42 15.39
C ARG A 292 22.25 9.58 15.23
N GLU A 293 23.51 9.27 14.95
CA GLU A 293 24.54 10.29 14.73
C GLU A 293 24.21 11.19 13.54
N GLU A 294 23.80 10.62 12.40
CA GLU A 294 23.38 11.39 11.23
C GLU A 294 22.22 12.34 11.57
N VAL A 295 21.18 11.84 12.25
CA VAL A 295 20.03 12.68 12.65
C VAL A 295 20.47 13.82 13.58
N LEU A 296 21.37 13.55 14.53
CA LEU A 296 21.90 14.57 15.44
C LEU A 296 22.80 15.60 14.71
N GLN A 297 23.58 15.17 13.73
CA GLN A 297 24.40 16.09 12.92
C GLN A 297 23.53 17.02 12.06
N VAL A 298 22.45 16.51 11.47
CA VAL A 298 21.58 17.29 10.58
C VAL A 298 20.63 18.20 11.36
N PHE A 299 20.02 17.71 12.45
CA PHE A 299 18.95 18.43 13.15
C PHE A 299 19.31 18.87 14.57
N GLY A 300 20.33 18.27 15.20
CA GLY A 300 20.62 18.47 16.62
C GLY A 300 19.39 18.16 17.48
N ASN A 301 19.02 19.12 18.34
CA ASN A 301 17.81 19.05 19.16
C ASN A 301 16.59 19.75 18.54
N LYS A 302 16.68 20.18 17.28
CA LYS A 302 15.59 20.89 16.59
C LYS A 302 14.62 19.89 15.96
N LYS A 303 13.41 20.36 15.71
CA LYS A 303 12.40 19.63 14.95
C LYS A 303 12.89 19.40 13.50
N PRO A 304 12.70 18.21 12.92
CA PRO A 304 13.03 17.97 11.51
C PRO A 304 12.26 18.88 10.55
N GLU A 305 13.00 19.49 9.63
CA GLU A 305 12.48 20.33 8.54
C GLU A 305 12.70 19.67 7.17
N ALA A 306 11.93 20.09 6.17
CA ALA A 306 11.90 19.47 4.84
C ALA A 306 13.29 19.33 4.21
N ASP A 307 14.07 20.40 4.24
CA ASP A 307 15.34 20.45 3.52
C ASP A 307 16.39 19.57 4.22
N GLY A 308 16.33 19.44 5.54
CA GLY A 308 17.20 18.54 6.30
C GLY A 308 16.93 17.06 6.01
N LEU A 309 15.68 16.67 5.72
CA LEU A 309 15.35 15.25 5.46
C LEU A 309 16.09 14.68 4.25
N ASN A 310 16.36 15.49 3.23
CA ASN A 310 17.12 15.08 2.05
C ASN A 310 18.60 14.81 2.35
N HIS A 311 19.10 15.20 3.53
CA HIS A 311 20.48 14.98 3.95
C HIS A 311 20.65 13.68 4.76
N LEU A 312 19.56 12.97 5.08
CA LEU A 312 19.60 11.70 5.83
C LEU A 312 19.93 10.51 4.93
N LYS A 313 21.18 10.42 4.48
CA LYS A 313 21.67 9.36 3.57
C LYS A 313 21.68 7.98 4.23
N ILE A 314 22.17 7.88 5.47
CA ILE A 314 22.24 6.62 6.23
C ILE A 314 20.84 6.09 6.53
N VAL A 315 19.92 6.94 6.99
CA VAL A 315 18.52 6.53 7.21
C VAL A 315 17.88 6.05 5.90
N THR A 316 18.14 6.73 4.78
CA THR A 316 17.65 6.32 3.46
C THR A 316 18.21 4.96 3.04
N MET A 317 19.50 4.72 3.25
CA MET A 317 20.13 3.41 2.99
C MET A 317 19.50 2.30 3.83
N ILE A 318 19.21 2.56 5.11
CA ILE A 318 18.54 1.60 6.00
C ILE A 318 17.16 1.23 5.45
N PHE A 319 16.34 2.22 5.08
CA PHE A 319 15.02 1.94 4.51
C PHE A 319 15.09 1.16 3.20
N HIS A 320 16.05 1.47 2.32
CA HIS A 320 16.24 0.69 1.09
C HIS A 320 16.66 -0.75 1.36
N GLU A 321 17.52 -0.99 2.34
CA GLU A 321 17.94 -2.35 2.69
C GLU A 321 16.82 -3.15 3.36
N VAL A 322 16.02 -2.51 4.21
CA VAL A 322 14.81 -3.12 4.80
C VAL A 322 13.81 -3.48 3.69
N LEU A 323 13.59 -2.59 2.72
CA LEU A 323 12.70 -2.87 1.58
C LEU A 323 13.25 -3.99 0.68
N ARG A 324 14.58 -4.12 0.56
CA ARG A 324 15.22 -5.20 -0.21
C ARG A 324 15.02 -6.57 0.46
N LEU A 325 15.09 -6.62 1.80
CA LEU A 325 14.99 -7.86 2.58
C LEU A 325 13.55 -8.24 2.92
N TYR A 326 12.73 -7.27 3.33
CA TYR A 326 11.36 -7.45 3.83
C TYR A 326 10.38 -6.51 3.12
N PRO A 327 10.18 -6.65 1.79
CA PRO A 327 9.23 -5.82 1.06
C PRO A 327 7.79 -6.10 1.53
N PRO A 328 6.96 -5.07 1.79
CA PRO A 328 5.56 -5.27 2.19
C PRO A 328 4.71 -6.03 1.15
N ILE A 329 5.07 -5.96 -0.13
CA ILE A 329 4.45 -6.70 -1.23
C ILE A 329 5.55 -7.56 -1.82
N ALA A 330 5.41 -8.89 -1.81
CA ALA A 330 6.50 -9.80 -2.21
C ALA A 330 6.52 -10.18 -3.71
N MET A 331 5.40 -10.00 -4.42
CA MET A 331 5.27 -10.39 -5.84
C MET A 331 4.38 -9.39 -6.58
N LEU A 332 4.75 -9.08 -7.82
CA LEU A 332 3.98 -8.19 -8.70
C LEU A 332 3.41 -8.97 -9.87
N ALA A 333 2.10 -9.23 -9.88
CA ALA A 333 1.48 -9.96 -10.98
C ALA A 333 1.19 -9.05 -12.19
N ARG A 334 1.45 -9.58 -13.39
CA ARG A 334 1.09 -9.02 -14.70
C ARG A 334 0.43 -10.11 -15.55
N ALA A 335 -0.28 -9.71 -16.59
CA ALA A 335 -0.90 -10.59 -17.57
C ALA A 335 -0.75 -10.00 -18.97
N VAL A 336 -0.56 -10.87 -19.95
CA VAL A 336 -0.60 -10.51 -21.37
C VAL A 336 -1.97 -10.82 -21.94
N TYR A 337 -2.47 -9.98 -22.84
CA TYR A 337 -3.78 -10.13 -23.48
C TYR A 337 -3.68 -10.38 -24.99
N LYS A 338 -2.46 -10.49 -25.49
CA LYS A 338 -2.07 -10.85 -26.85
C LYS A 338 -0.76 -11.63 -26.76
N ASP A 339 -0.48 -12.43 -27.76
CA ASP A 339 0.78 -13.17 -27.84
C ASP A 339 1.94 -12.19 -27.82
N THR A 340 2.86 -12.39 -26.87
CA THR A 340 3.89 -11.39 -26.52
C THR A 340 5.23 -12.09 -26.28
N GLN A 341 6.29 -11.56 -26.88
CA GLN A 341 7.65 -12.04 -26.66
C GLN A 341 8.35 -11.25 -25.54
N VAL A 342 9.09 -11.95 -24.68
CA VAL A 342 9.98 -11.39 -23.65
C VAL A 342 11.28 -12.17 -23.64
N GLY A 343 12.37 -11.52 -24.06
CA GLY A 343 13.61 -12.23 -24.37
C GLY A 343 13.34 -13.35 -25.38
N ASP A 344 13.76 -14.56 -25.04
CA ASP A 344 13.59 -15.75 -25.88
C ASP A 344 12.27 -16.50 -25.62
N MET A 345 11.43 -16.00 -24.70
CA MET A 345 10.15 -16.62 -24.33
C MET A 345 8.98 -16.00 -25.10
N CYS A 346 8.06 -16.83 -25.58
CA CYS A 346 6.79 -16.39 -26.15
C CYS A 346 5.63 -16.72 -25.18
N PHE A 347 4.87 -15.71 -24.79
CA PHE A 347 3.71 -15.83 -23.91
C PHE A 347 2.42 -15.72 -24.71
N PRO A 348 1.61 -16.79 -24.79
CA PRO A 348 0.26 -16.71 -25.32
C PRO A 348 -0.63 -15.76 -24.53
N ALA A 349 -1.65 -15.21 -25.18
CA ALA A 349 -2.68 -14.42 -24.50
C ALA A 349 -3.29 -15.15 -23.28
N GLY A 350 -3.41 -14.46 -22.15
CA GLY A 350 -3.96 -14.99 -20.90
C GLY A 350 -2.91 -15.49 -19.90
N VAL A 351 -1.65 -15.62 -20.30
CA VAL A 351 -0.56 -15.98 -19.37
C VAL A 351 -0.29 -14.86 -18.37
N GLN A 352 -0.20 -15.23 -17.09
CA GLN A 352 0.24 -14.33 -16.02
C GLN A 352 1.74 -14.42 -15.84
N VAL A 353 2.41 -13.28 -15.72
CA VAL A 353 3.82 -13.19 -15.35
C VAL A 353 3.91 -12.68 -13.92
N ARG A 354 4.68 -13.34 -13.06
CA ARG A 354 4.79 -12.99 -11.64
C ARG A 354 6.26 -12.83 -11.27
N PRO A 355 6.86 -11.65 -11.52
CA PRO A 355 8.16 -11.33 -10.96
C PRO A 355 8.10 -11.07 -9.45
N PRO A 356 9.19 -11.34 -8.72
CA PRO A 356 9.37 -10.81 -7.37
C PRO A 356 9.33 -9.27 -7.39
N SER A 357 8.86 -8.69 -6.29
CA SER A 357 8.74 -7.24 -6.08
C SER A 357 10.08 -6.53 -5.94
#